data_AF-B9JFC0-F1
#
_entry.id   AF-B9JFC0-F1
#
_cell.length_a   1.000
_cell.length_b   1.000
_cell.length_c   1.000
_cell.angle_alpha   90.00
_cell.angle_beta   90.00
_cell.angle_gamma   90.00
#
_symmetry.space_group_name_H-M   'P 1'
#
loop_
_entity.id
_entity.type
_entity.pdbx_description
1 polymer ?
#
loop_
_entity_poly.entity_id
_entity_poly.type
_entity_poly.pdbx_seq_one_letter_code
_entity_poly.pdbx_strand_id
1 'polypeptide(L)'
;MPALPSIAPGDPYPLLRATINLLDEDDLQSVARADYGNDSGEHFARLADIVRLCELPTPLKWHPREVLELTRWSEASAEDLDIVARIHRQRAFACTVLLVSYGDPNNVDASYGSNQTLIKLLDSLEMLGTEVEDDALSLLSWLIPRLPDHEAGEVPFFGLAMLWFALGRLAQQDDAALLGLCEWIISTEEVVRRRQSAGGRLAGSWLLSGTGYDTHLDAWRRLGRRLVDRLDMRHGPEVKEAVLLIGTMLT
;
A
#
# COMPACT_ATOMS: atom_id res chain seq x y z
N MET A 1 14.74 -12.53 7.40
CA MET A 1 14.63 -11.23 6.71
C MET A 1 15.52 -10.25 7.46
N PRO A 2 16.26 -9.36 6.77
CA PRO A 2 16.98 -8.30 7.45
C PRO A 2 16.01 -7.41 8.26
N ALA A 3 16.47 -6.81 9.35
CA ALA A 3 15.64 -5.92 10.15
C ALA A 3 15.30 -4.65 9.35
N LEU A 4 14.04 -4.23 9.37
CA LEU A 4 13.60 -3.01 8.70
C LEU A 4 14.22 -1.78 9.40
N PRO A 5 14.83 -0.85 8.67
CA PRO A 5 15.29 0.42 9.23
C PRO A 5 14.16 1.22 9.87
N SER A 6 14.44 1.93 10.96
CA SER A 6 13.45 2.79 11.61
C SER A 6 13.31 4.09 10.82
N ILE A 7 12.27 4.16 9.97
CA ILE A 7 11.95 5.35 9.16
C ILE A 7 10.90 6.23 9.84
N ALA A 8 9.89 5.61 10.45
CA ALA A 8 8.80 6.28 11.15
C ALA A 8 8.33 5.44 12.36
N PRO A 9 7.69 6.06 13.37
CA PRO A 9 6.96 5.31 14.38
C PRO A 9 5.81 4.53 13.70
N GLY A 10 5.53 3.31 14.14
CA GLY A 10 4.49 2.47 13.56
C GLY A 10 3.13 2.64 14.24
N ASP A 11 2.15 3.19 13.53
CA ASP A 11 0.74 3.30 13.93
C ASP A 11 -0.16 3.17 12.68
N PRO A 12 -1.14 2.26 12.65
CA PRO A 12 -2.03 2.10 11.50
C PRO A 12 -3.11 3.18 11.39
N TYR A 13 -3.44 3.88 12.48
CA TYR A 13 -4.64 4.71 12.55
C TYR A 13 -4.54 6.13 11.94
N PRO A 14 -3.37 6.79 11.87
CA PRO A 14 -3.27 8.11 11.24
C PRO A 14 -3.76 8.11 9.79
N LEU A 15 -3.28 7.17 8.95
CA LEU A 15 -3.73 7.09 7.55
C LEU A 15 -5.20 6.68 7.43
N LEU A 16 -5.69 5.81 8.32
CA LEU A 16 -7.11 5.46 8.36
C LEU A 16 -7.96 6.70 8.64
N ARG A 17 -7.56 7.54 9.60
CA ARG A 17 -8.25 8.79 9.90
C ARG A 17 -8.20 9.76 8.72
N ALA A 18 -7.04 9.90 8.08
CA ALA A 18 -6.87 10.74 6.90
C ALA A 18 -7.82 10.33 5.77
N THR A 19 -7.88 9.03 5.46
CA THR A 19 -8.76 8.51 4.40
C THR A 19 -10.24 8.57 4.76
N ILE A 20 -10.62 8.38 6.03
CA ILE A 20 -11.98 8.60 6.52
C ILE A 20 -12.41 10.05 6.28
N ASN A 21 -11.53 11.02 6.56
CA ASN A 21 -11.84 12.45 6.42
C ASN A 21 -12.03 12.89 4.94
N LEU A 22 -11.66 12.05 3.97
CA LEU A 22 -11.91 12.32 2.56
C LEU A 22 -13.34 11.94 2.15
N LEU A 23 -13.98 11.00 2.84
CA LEU A 23 -15.26 10.46 2.42
C LEU A 23 -16.40 11.45 2.65
N ASP A 24 -17.34 11.47 1.71
CA ASP A 24 -18.69 11.98 1.95
C ASP A 24 -19.68 10.83 2.25
N GLU A 25 -20.94 11.17 2.52
CA GLU A 25 -21.97 10.17 2.83
C GLU A 25 -22.28 9.26 1.61
N ASP A 26 -22.24 9.84 0.41
CA ASP A 26 -22.51 9.12 -0.84
C ASP A 26 -21.40 8.11 -1.14
N ASP A 27 -20.15 8.42 -0.77
CA ASP A 27 -19.01 7.51 -0.86
C ASP A 27 -19.25 6.23 -0.07
N LEU A 28 -19.66 6.37 1.20
CA LEU A 28 -19.87 5.21 2.07
C LEU A 28 -21.03 4.34 1.57
N GLN A 29 -22.10 4.95 1.08
CA GLN A 29 -23.21 4.24 0.44
C GLN A 29 -22.78 3.53 -0.85
N SER A 30 -21.90 4.17 -1.63
CA SER A 30 -21.32 3.60 -2.85
C SER A 30 -20.54 2.33 -2.55
N VAL A 31 -19.62 2.41 -1.58
CA VAL A 31 -18.81 1.26 -1.14
C VAL A 31 -19.74 0.15 -0.66
N ALA A 32 -20.72 0.46 0.19
CA ALA A 32 -21.67 -0.54 0.68
C ALA A 32 -22.45 -1.28 -0.41
N ARG A 33 -22.57 -0.71 -1.62
CA ARG A 33 -23.28 -1.29 -2.77
C ARG A 33 -22.36 -1.98 -3.78
N ALA A 34 -21.04 -2.03 -3.53
CA ALA A 34 -20.07 -2.56 -4.49
C ALA A 34 -20.35 -4.02 -4.92
N ASP A 35 -20.96 -4.83 -4.04
CA ASP A 35 -21.43 -6.19 -4.37
C ASP A 35 -22.83 -6.18 -5.01
N TYR A 36 -23.02 -5.37 -6.06
CA TYR A 36 -24.31 -5.22 -6.77
C TYR A 36 -25.50 -4.89 -5.85
N GLY A 37 -25.25 -4.23 -4.72
CA GLY A 37 -26.24 -3.89 -3.69
C GLY A 37 -26.62 -5.02 -2.72
N ASN A 38 -26.05 -6.23 -2.89
CA ASN A 38 -26.25 -7.35 -1.98
C ASN A 38 -25.79 -7.01 -0.56
N ASP A 39 -26.61 -7.34 0.44
CA ASP A 39 -26.40 -7.02 1.86
C ASP A 39 -25.96 -5.58 2.16
N SER A 40 -26.28 -4.62 1.28
CA SER A 40 -25.73 -3.26 1.36
C SER A 40 -26.04 -2.55 2.68
N GLY A 41 -27.17 -2.87 3.33
CA GLY A 41 -27.48 -2.38 4.67
C GLY A 41 -26.53 -2.90 5.75
N GLU A 42 -26.13 -4.17 5.69
CA GLU A 42 -25.19 -4.77 6.65
C GLU A 42 -23.76 -4.26 6.41
N HIS A 43 -23.36 -4.15 5.15
CA HIS A 43 -22.10 -3.51 4.76
C HIS A 43 -22.04 -2.07 5.26
N PHE A 44 -23.06 -1.26 4.97
CA PHE A 44 -23.12 0.14 5.37
C PHE A 44 -23.04 0.29 6.89
N ALA A 45 -23.78 -0.52 7.66
CA ALA A 45 -23.75 -0.46 9.11
C ALA A 45 -22.32 -0.68 9.66
N ARG A 46 -21.60 -1.68 9.12
CA ARG A 46 -20.21 -1.96 9.53
C ARG A 46 -19.22 -0.90 9.07
N LEU A 47 -19.36 -0.39 7.86
CA LEU A 47 -18.54 0.69 7.34
C LEU A 47 -18.73 1.98 8.17
N ALA A 48 -19.97 2.29 8.54
CA ALA A 48 -20.30 3.43 9.38
C ALA A 48 -19.70 3.31 10.79
N ASP A 49 -19.67 2.10 11.38
CA ASP A 49 -18.97 1.87 12.63
C ASP A 49 -17.45 2.11 12.51
N ILE A 50 -16.82 1.65 11.42
CA ILE A 50 -15.38 1.91 11.17
C ILE A 50 -15.11 3.42 11.07
N VAL A 51 -15.94 4.14 10.30
CA VAL A 51 -15.81 5.61 10.13
C VAL A 51 -16.00 6.33 11.46
N ARG A 52 -17.03 5.97 12.23
CA ARG A 52 -17.40 6.63 13.49
C ARG A 52 -16.39 6.36 14.60
N LEU A 53 -15.90 5.13 14.71
CA LEU A 53 -14.98 4.71 15.77
C LEU A 53 -13.52 4.93 15.40
N CYS A 54 -13.20 5.04 14.10
CA CYS A 54 -11.83 5.02 13.57
C CYS A 54 -11.07 3.75 14.01
N GLU A 55 -11.79 2.63 14.12
CA GLU A 55 -11.30 1.33 14.57
C GLU A 55 -11.86 0.23 13.67
N LEU A 56 -11.11 -0.86 13.50
CA LEU A 56 -11.57 -2.02 12.74
C LEU A 56 -12.11 -3.10 13.68
N PRO A 57 -13.18 -3.82 13.29
CA PRO A 57 -13.56 -5.03 13.98
C PRO A 57 -12.49 -6.12 13.77
N THR A 58 -12.22 -6.89 14.82
CA THR A 58 -11.29 -8.03 14.79
C THR A 58 -12.06 -9.33 15.05
N PRO A 59 -12.08 -10.29 14.11
CA PRO A 59 -11.57 -10.22 12.72
C PRO A 59 -12.47 -9.36 11.81
N LEU A 60 -11.91 -8.91 10.67
CA LEU A 60 -12.65 -8.23 9.61
C LEU A 60 -13.46 -9.27 8.82
N LYS A 61 -14.69 -9.50 9.26
CA LYS A 61 -15.61 -10.49 8.67
C LYS A 61 -16.09 -10.06 7.28
N TRP A 62 -16.81 -10.96 6.61
CA TRP A 62 -17.41 -10.76 5.28
C TRP A 62 -18.04 -9.38 5.12
N HIS A 63 -18.89 -8.95 6.06
CA HIS A 63 -19.33 -7.56 6.16
C HIS A 63 -18.37 -6.78 7.09
N PRO A 64 -17.62 -5.77 6.61
CA PRO A 64 -17.65 -5.17 5.28
C PRO A 64 -16.51 -5.60 4.33
N ARG A 65 -15.72 -6.63 4.66
CA ARG A 65 -14.56 -7.06 3.85
C ARG A 65 -14.87 -7.20 2.37
N GLU A 66 -15.97 -7.85 2.00
CA GLU A 66 -16.28 -8.12 0.58
C GLU A 66 -16.36 -6.84 -0.25
N VAL A 67 -17.15 -5.87 0.20
CA VAL A 67 -17.29 -4.62 -0.55
C VAL A 67 -16.01 -3.78 -0.56
N LEU A 68 -15.15 -3.90 0.46
CA LEU A 68 -13.84 -3.27 0.48
C LEU A 68 -12.91 -3.92 -0.55
N GLU A 69 -12.89 -5.25 -0.59
CA GLU A 69 -12.15 -6.07 -1.56
C GLU A 69 -12.58 -5.75 -3.00
N LEU A 70 -13.87 -5.60 -3.26
CA LEU A 70 -14.41 -5.19 -4.56
C LEU A 70 -14.08 -3.73 -4.90
N THR A 71 -14.25 -2.82 -3.93
CA THR A 71 -13.96 -1.39 -4.14
C THR A 71 -12.49 -1.15 -4.49
N ARG A 72 -11.56 -1.93 -3.91
CA ARG A 72 -10.13 -1.93 -4.24
C ARG A 72 -9.86 -2.04 -5.74
N TRP A 73 -10.70 -2.75 -6.48
CA TRP A 73 -10.56 -3.00 -7.91
C TRP A 73 -11.20 -1.94 -8.81
N SER A 74 -11.79 -0.90 -8.23
CA SER A 74 -12.45 0.16 -9.01
C SER A 74 -11.42 0.90 -9.87
N GLU A 75 -11.72 1.00 -11.17
CA GLU A 75 -10.94 1.78 -12.14
C GLU A 75 -11.69 3.06 -12.48
N ALA A 76 -10.96 4.18 -12.48
CA ALA A 76 -11.48 5.45 -12.92
C ALA A 76 -11.38 5.52 -14.46
N SER A 77 -12.42 5.05 -15.16
CA SER A 77 -12.53 5.12 -16.63
C SER A 77 -13.41 6.27 -17.12
N ALA A 78 -13.92 7.09 -16.20
CA ALA A 78 -14.80 8.20 -16.52
C ALA A 78 -14.01 9.43 -17.00
N GLU A 79 -14.57 10.15 -17.97
CA GLU A 79 -14.07 11.48 -18.37
C GLU A 79 -14.37 12.55 -17.33
N ASP A 80 -15.33 12.29 -16.42
CA ASP A 80 -15.76 13.19 -15.37
C ASP A 80 -14.81 13.15 -14.17
N LEU A 81 -14.14 14.28 -13.91
CA LEU A 81 -13.19 14.44 -12.82
C LEU A 81 -13.81 14.23 -11.43
N ASP A 82 -15.08 14.58 -11.24
CA ASP A 82 -15.75 14.41 -9.94
C ASP A 82 -15.98 12.92 -9.66
N ILE A 83 -16.36 12.15 -10.68
CA ILE A 83 -16.49 10.68 -10.59
C ILE A 83 -15.13 10.04 -10.34
N VAL A 84 -14.09 10.49 -11.04
CA VAL A 84 -12.71 10.02 -10.84
C VAL A 84 -12.28 10.26 -9.40
N ALA A 85 -12.41 11.50 -8.90
CA ALA A 85 -12.05 11.84 -7.52
C ALA A 85 -12.83 10.96 -6.51
N ARG A 86 -14.13 10.80 -6.70
CA ARG A 86 -14.99 9.95 -5.87
C ARG A 86 -14.48 8.50 -5.80
N ILE A 87 -14.15 7.90 -6.96
CA ILE A 87 -13.58 6.54 -7.02
C ILE A 87 -12.28 6.46 -6.24
N HIS A 88 -11.38 7.45 -6.38
CA HIS A 88 -10.12 7.47 -5.66
C HIS A 88 -10.31 7.61 -4.14
N ARG A 89 -11.26 8.41 -3.66
CA ARG A 89 -11.55 8.52 -2.21
C ARG A 89 -12.02 7.19 -1.62
N GLN A 90 -12.99 6.56 -2.28
CA GLN A 90 -13.53 5.25 -1.89
C GLN A 90 -12.45 4.18 -1.88
N ARG A 91 -11.62 4.13 -2.93
CA ARG A 91 -10.54 3.17 -3.08
C ARG A 91 -9.42 3.40 -2.07
N ALA A 92 -9.04 4.66 -1.80
CA ALA A 92 -8.06 4.99 -0.77
C ALA A 92 -8.52 4.46 0.60
N PHE A 93 -9.76 4.77 1.00
CA PHE A 93 -10.33 4.25 2.23
C PHE A 93 -10.37 2.72 2.25
N ALA A 94 -10.88 2.08 1.19
CA ALA A 94 -10.99 0.63 1.13
C ALA A 94 -9.63 -0.05 1.25
N CYS A 95 -8.63 0.40 0.49
CA CYS A 95 -7.28 -0.14 0.54
C CYS A 95 -6.61 0.09 1.91
N THR A 96 -6.81 1.26 2.54
CA THR A 96 -6.28 1.51 3.89
C THR A 96 -6.90 0.57 4.92
N VAL A 97 -8.22 0.38 4.93
CA VAL A 97 -8.89 -0.57 5.83
C VAL A 97 -8.38 -2.00 5.61
N LEU A 98 -8.25 -2.44 4.36
CA LEU A 98 -7.71 -3.77 4.06
C LEU A 98 -6.28 -3.93 4.56
N LEU A 99 -5.39 -2.97 4.29
CA LEU A 99 -4.00 -3.02 4.73
C LEU A 99 -3.86 -3.02 6.26
N VAL A 100 -4.70 -2.25 6.98
CA VAL A 100 -4.75 -2.31 8.45
C VAL A 100 -5.21 -3.70 8.89
N SER A 101 -6.23 -4.28 8.24
CA SER A 101 -6.72 -5.61 8.56
C SER A 101 -5.67 -6.72 8.35
N TYR A 102 -4.78 -6.57 7.36
CA TYR A 102 -3.72 -7.54 7.05
C TYR A 102 -2.64 -7.61 8.13
N GLY A 103 -2.48 -6.55 8.94
CA GLY A 103 -1.56 -6.55 10.08
C GLY A 103 -2.15 -7.15 11.36
N ASP A 104 -3.42 -7.56 11.36
CA ASP A 104 -4.07 -8.25 12.47
C ASP A 104 -3.93 -9.78 12.31
N PRO A 105 -3.30 -10.49 13.28
CA PRO A 105 -3.11 -11.93 13.19
C PRO A 105 -4.42 -12.73 13.11
N ASN A 106 -5.56 -12.17 13.54
CA ASN A 106 -6.86 -12.82 13.43
C ASN A 106 -7.42 -12.82 12.00
N ASN A 107 -6.79 -12.09 11.07
CA ASN A 107 -7.17 -12.00 9.66
C ASN A 107 -6.14 -12.69 8.74
N VAL A 108 -5.29 -13.57 9.27
CA VAL A 108 -4.23 -14.24 8.49
C VAL A 108 -4.75 -14.86 7.19
N ASP A 109 -5.88 -15.58 7.25
CA ASP A 109 -6.46 -16.27 6.09
C ASP A 109 -7.27 -15.34 5.16
N ALA A 110 -7.32 -14.04 5.45
CA ALA A 110 -8.07 -13.05 4.67
C ALA A 110 -7.16 -12.10 3.86
N SER A 111 -5.84 -12.15 4.08
CA SER A 111 -4.87 -11.29 3.39
C SER A 111 -4.39 -11.94 2.09
N TYR A 112 -4.84 -11.42 0.95
CA TYR A 112 -4.38 -11.80 -0.38
C TYR A 112 -4.26 -10.59 -1.31
N GLY A 113 -3.22 -10.57 -2.15
CA GLY A 113 -2.97 -9.48 -3.09
C GLY A 113 -2.57 -8.20 -2.38
N SER A 114 -1.77 -8.31 -1.31
CA SER A 114 -1.42 -7.17 -0.48
C SER A 114 -0.63 -6.11 -1.25
N ASN A 115 0.27 -6.52 -2.16
CA ASN A 115 0.95 -5.57 -3.07
C ASN A 115 -0.03 -4.85 -4.01
N GLN A 116 -1.08 -5.54 -4.47
CA GLN A 116 -2.07 -4.95 -5.39
C GLN A 116 -2.93 -3.92 -4.66
N THR A 117 -3.29 -4.22 -3.41
CA THR A 117 -3.96 -3.28 -2.52
C THR A 117 -3.10 -2.05 -2.27
N LEU A 118 -1.80 -2.25 -1.99
CA LEU A 118 -0.86 -1.19 -1.73
C LEU A 118 -0.68 -0.25 -2.93
N ILE A 119 -0.45 -0.78 -4.13
CA ILE A 119 -0.25 0.07 -5.31
C ILE A 119 -1.51 0.86 -5.68
N LYS A 120 -2.71 0.30 -5.44
CA LYS A 120 -3.99 1.01 -5.61
C LYS A 120 -4.19 2.12 -4.57
N LEU A 121 -3.73 1.90 -3.34
CA LEU A 121 -3.69 2.97 -2.34
C LEU A 121 -2.77 4.11 -2.79
N LEU A 122 -1.52 3.82 -3.19
CA LEU A 122 -0.59 4.84 -3.67
C LEU A 122 -1.19 5.67 -4.81
N ASP A 123 -1.70 5.02 -5.85
CA ASP A 123 -2.33 5.68 -7.00
C ASP A 123 -3.48 6.61 -6.59
N SER A 124 -4.25 6.20 -5.57
CA SER A 124 -5.37 7.01 -5.07
C SER A 124 -4.93 8.21 -4.23
N LEU A 125 -3.96 8.01 -3.32
CA LEU A 125 -3.43 9.11 -2.52
C LEU A 125 -2.72 10.16 -3.39
N GLU A 126 -2.00 9.73 -4.42
CA GLU A 126 -1.38 10.63 -5.39
C GLU A 126 -2.41 11.44 -6.18
N MET A 127 -3.44 10.78 -6.73
CA MET A 127 -4.48 11.47 -7.50
C MET A 127 -5.21 12.52 -6.67
N LEU A 128 -5.48 12.21 -5.40
CA LEU A 128 -6.17 13.11 -4.47
C LEU A 128 -5.28 14.25 -3.96
N GLY A 129 -3.95 14.19 -4.20
CA GLY A 129 -3.01 15.23 -3.79
C GLY A 129 -2.92 15.42 -2.28
N THR A 130 -3.11 14.36 -1.50
CA THR A 130 -3.14 14.41 -0.03
C THR A 130 -1.73 14.45 0.56
N GLU A 131 -1.48 15.34 1.51
CA GLU A 131 -0.24 15.38 2.31
C GLU A 131 -0.29 14.33 3.43
N VAL A 132 0.00 13.07 3.09
CA VAL A 132 -0.14 11.91 4.00
C VAL A 132 1.14 11.06 4.07
N GLU A 133 2.28 11.58 3.65
CA GLU A 133 3.56 10.86 3.67
C GLU A 133 3.87 10.28 5.06
N ASP A 134 3.71 11.06 6.12
CA ASP A 134 4.00 10.63 7.49
C ASP A 134 3.04 9.53 7.96
N ASP A 135 1.75 9.68 7.64
CA ASP A 135 0.70 8.72 7.98
C ASP A 135 0.90 7.39 7.24
N ALA A 136 1.26 7.46 5.95
CA ALA A 136 1.56 6.29 5.14
C ALA A 136 2.82 5.57 5.61
N LEU A 137 3.88 6.32 5.94
CA LEU A 137 5.09 5.74 6.54
C LEU A 137 4.78 5.07 7.87
N SER A 138 3.93 5.68 8.70
CA SER A 138 3.53 5.11 9.99
C SER A 138 2.77 3.79 9.83
N LEU A 139 1.82 3.73 8.88
CA LEU A 139 1.13 2.48 8.53
C LEU A 139 2.11 1.41 8.05
N LEU A 140 3.01 1.75 7.12
CA LEU A 140 3.96 0.78 6.54
C LEU A 140 4.97 0.27 7.58
N SER A 141 5.48 1.14 8.46
CA SER A 141 6.36 0.75 9.57
C SER A 141 5.65 -0.17 10.57
N TRP A 142 4.34 -0.01 10.77
CA TRP A 142 3.54 -0.92 11.58
C TRP A 142 3.25 -2.25 10.87
N LEU A 143 2.90 -2.20 9.58
CA LEU A 143 2.38 -3.33 8.81
C LEU A 143 3.46 -4.32 8.38
N ILE A 144 4.59 -3.85 7.86
CA ILE A 144 5.67 -4.73 7.35
C ILE A 144 6.06 -5.86 8.32
N PRO A 145 6.33 -5.61 9.62
CA PRO A 145 6.69 -6.68 10.55
C PRO A 145 5.50 -7.58 10.96
N ARG A 146 4.28 -7.25 10.54
CA ARG A 146 3.03 -7.96 10.87
C ARG A 146 2.40 -8.68 9.69
N LEU A 147 2.96 -8.51 8.49
CA LEU A 147 2.50 -9.25 7.31
C LEU A 147 2.61 -10.76 7.57
N PRO A 148 1.59 -11.53 7.19
CA PRO A 148 1.59 -12.97 7.43
C PRO A 148 2.63 -13.69 6.55
N ASP A 149 3.09 -14.85 6.99
CA ASP A 149 4.19 -15.59 6.34
C ASP A 149 3.92 -15.92 4.86
N HIS A 150 2.67 -16.17 4.47
CA HIS A 150 2.32 -16.43 3.06
C HIS A 150 2.44 -15.20 2.17
N GLU A 151 2.40 -13.99 2.74
CA GLU A 151 2.64 -12.71 2.06
C GLU A 151 4.11 -12.27 2.20
N ALA A 152 5.00 -13.08 2.78
CA ALA A 152 6.42 -12.72 2.94
C ALA A 152 7.13 -12.43 1.60
N GLY A 153 6.62 -12.98 0.49
CA GLY A 153 7.10 -12.68 -0.86
C GLY A 153 6.79 -11.25 -1.33
N GLU A 154 5.80 -10.61 -0.71
CA GLU A 154 5.30 -9.28 -1.08
C GLU A 154 6.02 -8.15 -0.33
N VAL A 155 6.74 -8.47 0.74
CA VAL A 155 7.45 -7.51 1.61
C VAL A 155 8.33 -6.50 0.86
N PRO A 156 9.10 -6.86 -0.20
CA PRO A 156 9.90 -5.87 -0.91
C PRO A 156 9.06 -4.78 -1.60
N PHE A 157 7.81 -5.07 -2.01
CA PHE A 157 6.89 -4.06 -2.56
C PHE A 157 6.48 -3.02 -1.50
N PHE A 158 6.31 -3.45 -0.25
CA PHE A 158 6.07 -2.54 0.88
C PHE A 158 7.28 -1.66 1.18
N GLY A 159 8.48 -2.20 1.04
CA GLY A 159 9.72 -1.42 1.08
C GLY A 159 9.78 -0.34 0.02
N LEU A 160 9.43 -0.68 -1.21
CA LEU A 160 9.40 0.26 -2.33
C LEU A 160 8.39 1.40 -2.10
N ALA A 161 7.20 1.08 -1.59
CA ALA A 161 6.22 2.07 -1.17
C ALA A 161 6.73 2.95 -0.01
N MET A 162 7.41 2.36 0.97
CA MET A 162 8.01 3.12 2.07
C MET A 162 9.08 4.09 1.55
N LEU A 163 9.91 3.67 0.59
CA LEU A 163 10.89 4.53 -0.05
C LEU A 163 10.21 5.69 -0.81
N TRP A 164 9.13 5.40 -1.53
CA TRP A 164 8.34 6.42 -2.23
C TRP A 164 7.88 7.55 -1.29
N PHE A 165 7.24 7.21 -0.17
CA PHE A 165 6.76 8.22 0.79
C PHE A 165 7.92 8.89 1.55
N ALA A 166 8.99 8.16 1.88
CA ALA A 166 10.15 8.71 2.57
C ALA A 166 10.87 9.77 1.73
N LEU A 167 11.00 9.56 0.42
CA LEU A 167 11.57 10.53 -0.52
C LEU A 167 10.67 11.76 -0.70
N GLY A 168 9.35 11.57 -0.66
CA GLY A 168 8.36 12.64 -0.82
C GLY A 168 8.20 13.55 0.42
N ARG A 169 8.55 13.07 1.61
CA ARG A 169 8.36 13.78 2.88
C ARG A 169 9.05 15.15 2.87
N LEU A 170 8.35 16.25 3.18
CA LEU A 170 8.97 17.60 3.17
C LEU A 170 10.06 17.80 4.23
N ALA A 171 9.94 17.15 5.38
CA ALA A 171 10.94 17.18 6.43
C ALA A 171 12.22 16.44 5.99
N GLN A 172 13.39 16.99 6.33
CA GLN A 172 14.68 16.34 6.04
C GLN A 172 14.73 14.97 6.71
N GLN A 173 14.82 13.93 5.88
CA GLN A 173 15.14 12.57 6.32
C GLN A 173 16.66 12.43 6.45
N ASP A 174 17.06 11.52 7.33
CA ASP A 174 18.46 11.11 7.44
C ASP A 174 18.83 10.27 6.20
N ASP A 175 19.79 10.74 5.40
CA ASP A 175 20.29 10.03 4.22
C ASP A 175 20.78 8.63 4.58
N ALA A 176 21.34 8.43 5.79
CA ALA A 176 21.75 7.10 6.25
C ALA A 176 20.56 6.16 6.41
N ALA A 177 19.40 6.66 6.85
CA ALA A 177 18.17 5.89 6.96
C ALA A 177 17.59 5.55 5.58
N LEU A 178 17.61 6.50 4.63
CA LEU A 178 17.19 6.27 3.25
C LEU A 178 18.08 5.25 2.53
N LEU A 179 19.40 5.33 2.70
CA LEU A 179 20.35 4.35 2.19
C LEU A 179 20.09 2.97 2.80
N GLY A 180 19.95 2.90 4.13
CA GLY A 180 19.62 1.65 4.82
C GLY A 180 18.32 1.03 4.30
N LEU A 181 17.31 1.85 3.95
CA LEU A 181 16.07 1.38 3.34
C LEU A 181 16.31 0.82 1.93
N CYS A 182 17.10 1.51 1.10
CA CYS A 182 17.46 1.02 -0.24
C CYS A 182 18.18 -0.33 -0.17
N GLU A 183 19.20 -0.45 0.69
CA GLU A 183 19.94 -1.69 0.93
C GLU A 183 19.03 -2.80 1.47
N TRP A 184 18.12 -2.45 2.38
CA TRP A 184 17.14 -3.38 2.93
C TRP A 184 16.21 -3.92 1.85
N ILE A 185 15.69 -3.08 0.95
CA ILE A 185 14.83 -3.50 -0.17
C ILE A 185 15.55 -4.51 -1.06
N ILE A 186 16.78 -4.18 -1.49
CA ILE A 186 17.59 -5.02 -2.37
C ILE A 186 17.88 -6.38 -1.70
N SER A 187 18.32 -6.35 -0.45
CA SER A 187 18.64 -7.56 0.32
C SER A 187 17.40 -8.42 0.59
N THR A 188 16.26 -7.79 0.85
CA THR A 188 14.98 -8.43 1.12
C THR A 188 14.43 -9.12 -0.14
N GLU A 189 14.47 -8.45 -1.29
CA GLU A 189 14.11 -9.06 -2.58
C GLU A 189 15.00 -10.28 -2.86
N GLU A 190 16.31 -10.17 -2.63
CA GLU A 190 17.22 -11.28 -2.90
C GLU A 190 16.89 -12.51 -2.03
N VAL A 191 16.57 -12.31 -0.75
CA VAL A 191 16.14 -13.39 0.16
C VAL A 191 14.84 -14.04 -0.33
N VAL A 192 13.86 -13.23 -0.71
CA VAL A 192 12.58 -13.71 -1.26
C VAL A 192 12.80 -14.52 -2.53
N ARG A 193 13.56 -13.98 -3.48
CA ARG A 193 13.89 -14.63 -4.74
C ARG A 193 14.59 -15.96 -4.53
N ARG A 194 15.61 -16.03 -3.66
CA ARG A 194 16.33 -17.27 -3.34
C ARG A 194 15.39 -18.36 -2.79
N ARG A 195 14.45 -17.98 -1.92
CA ARG A 195 13.43 -18.91 -1.38
C ARG A 195 12.54 -19.48 -2.49
N GLN A 196 12.16 -18.65 -3.46
CA GLN A 196 11.29 -19.05 -4.56
C GLN A 196 12.01 -19.89 -5.61
N SER A 197 13.27 -19.58 -5.91
CA SER A 197 14.09 -20.40 -6.79
C SER A 197 14.33 -21.80 -6.21
N ALA A 198 14.51 -21.91 -4.88
CA ALA A 198 14.56 -23.21 -4.21
C ALA A 198 13.24 -24.00 -4.32
N GLY A 199 12.11 -23.30 -4.46
CA GLY A 199 10.78 -23.87 -4.71
C GLY A 199 10.43 -24.11 -6.19
N GLY A 200 11.38 -23.93 -7.12
CA GLY A 200 11.18 -24.21 -8.55
C GLY A 200 10.45 -23.12 -9.35
N ARG A 201 10.27 -21.91 -8.81
CA ARG A 201 9.79 -20.75 -9.61
C ARG A 201 10.94 -20.18 -10.46
N LEU A 202 10.64 -19.85 -11.72
CA LEU A 202 11.60 -19.33 -12.70
C LEU A 202 12.17 -17.97 -12.29
N ALA A 203 13.42 -17.71 -12.67
CA ALA A 203 14.04 -16.39 -12.58
C ALA A 203 13.38 -15.43 -13.58
N GLY A 204 13.01 -14.24 -13.12
CA GLY A 204 12.47 -13.18 -13.97
C GLY A 204 12.97 -11.80 -13.55
N SER A 205 12.26 -10.75 -13.97
CA SER A 205 12.59 -9.35 -13.64
C SER A 205 12.58 -9.12 -12.13
N TRP A 206 13.59 -8.39 -11.63
CA TRP A 206 13.73 -8.04 -10.22
C TRP A 206 12.43 -7.49 -9.63
N LEU A 207 12.09 -7.91 -8.41
CA LEU A 207 10.82 -7.67 -7.71
C LEU A 207 9.59 -8.35 -8.36
N LEU A 208 9.35 -8.11 -9.65
CA LEU A 208 8.08 -8.44 -10.31
C LEU A 208 7.88 -9.93 -10.56
N SER A 209 8.95 -10.72 -10.75
CA SER A 209 8.84 -12.18 -10.85
C SER A 209 8.60 -12.84 -9.50
N GLY A 210 8.69 -12.06 -8.41
CA GLY A 210 8.58 -12.53 -7.04
C GLY A 210 7.15 -12.72 -6.55
N THR A 211 6.15 -12.19 -7.25
CA THR A 211 4.76 -12.21 -6.79
C THR A 211 3.89 -13.18 -7.60
N GLY A 212 2.91 -13.79 -6.94
CA GLY A 212 1.82 -14.52 -7.61
C GLY A 212 0.70 -13.60 -8.10
N TYR A 213 0.79 -12.30 -7.81
CA TYR A 213 -0.25 -11.31 -8.01
C TYR A 213 0.18 -10.32 -9.11
N ASP A 214 0.00 -10.70 -10.37
CA ASP A 214 0.61 -10.05 -11.54
C ASP A 214 -0.25 -8.98 -12.24
N THR A 215 -1.48 -8.74 -11.78
CA THR A 215 -2.44 -7.82 -12.42
C THR A 215 -1.97 -6.36 -12.51
N HIS A 216 -1.03 -5.92 -11.66
CA HIS A 216 -0.60 -4.51 -11.57
C HIS A 216 0.92 -4.30 -11.65
N LEU A 217 1.66 -5.23 -12.28
CA LEU A 217 3.11 -5.08 -12.44
C LEU A 217 3.51 -3.79 -13.17
N ASP A 218 2.71 -3.32 -14.13
CA ASP A 218 2.99 -2.07 -14.84
C ASP A 218 2.86 -0.83 -13.95
N ALA A 219 1.99 -0.86 -12.95
CA ALA A 219 1.90 0.23 -11.97
C ALA A 219 3.16 0.28 -11.10
N TRP A 220 3.67 -0.88 -10.68
CA TRP A 220 4.95 -0.98 -9.97
C TRP A 220 6.13 -0.52 -10.82
N ARG A 221 6.18 -0.88 -12.12
CA ARG A 221 7.19 -0.37 -13.06
C ARG A 221 7.12 1.16 -13.20
N ARG A 222 5.91 1.72 -13.30
CA ARG A 222 5.71 3.17 -13.34
C ARG A 222 6.20 3.84 -12.06
N LEU A 223 5.90 3.27 -10.90
CA LEU A 223 6.38 3.77 -9.61
C LEU A 223 7.92 3.77 -9.57
N GLY A 224 8.56 2.66 -9.96
CA GLY A 224 10.01 2.53 -10.01
C GLY A 224 10.68 3.60 -10.87
N ARG A 225 10.13 3.87 -12.08
CA ARG A 225 10.61 4.95 -12.95
C ARG A 225 10.44 6.33 -12.35
N ARG A 226 9.38 6.55 -11.59
CA ARG A 226 9.04 7.85 -10.99
C ARG A 226 9.74 8.12 -9.66
N LEU A 227 10.47 7.15 -9.09
CA LEU A 227 11.21 7.37 -7.84
C LEU A 227 12.15 8.57 -7.94
N VAL A 228 12.75 8.78 -9.12
CA VAL A 228 13.66 9.90 -9.38
C VAL A 228 12.96 11.25 -9.30
N ASP A 229 11.65 11.30 -9.59
CA ASP A 229 10.84 12.52 -9.53
C ASP A 229 10.62 12.98 -8.08
N ARG A 230 10.83 12.09 -7.10
CA ARG A 230 10.77 12.40 -5.66
C ARG A 230 12.12 12.83 -5.08
N LEU A 231 13.21 12.79 -5.87
CA LEU A 231 14.52 13.26 -5.42
C LEU A 231 14.60 14.79 -5.48
N ASP A 232 15.16 15.41 -4.42
CA ASP A 232 15.42 16.85 -4.35
C ASP A 232 16.88 17.13 -3.93
N MET A 233 17.27 18.40 -3.88
CA MET A 233 18.59 18.92 -3.52
C MET A 233 19.04 18.52 -2.11
N ARG A 234 18.09 18.22 -1.22
CA ARG A 234 18.35 17.76 0.15
C ARG A 234 18.95 16.34 0.23
N HIS A 235 18.72 15.50 -0.77
CA HIS A 235 19.21 14.12 -0.76
C HIS A 235 20.66 14.07 -1.27
N GLY A 236 21.50 13.39 -0.50
CA GLY A 236 22.91 13.14 -0.82
C GLY A 236 23.11 12.33 -2.11
N PRO A 237 24.32 12.38 -2.69
CA PRO A 237 24.62 11.70 -3.95
C PRO A 237 24.44 10.18 -3.85
N GLU A 238 24.77 9.57 -2.72
CA GLU A 238 24.63 8.12 -2.49
C GLU A 238 23.16 7.70 -2.51
N VAL A 239 22.26 8.47 -1.87
CA VAL A 239 20.81 8.21 -1.90
C VAL A 239 20.30 8.27 -3.34
N LYS A 240 20.71 9.30 -4.08
CA LYS A 240 20.31 9.47 -5.50
C LYS A 240 20.77 8.29 -6.35
N GLU A 241 22.00 7.83 -6.18
CA GLU A 241 22.54 6.66 -6.88
C GLU A 241 21.78 5.37 -6.53
N ALA A 242 21.52 5.13 -5.24
CA ALA A 242 20.77 3.95 -4.79
C ALA A 242 19.33 3.94 -5.33
N VAL A 243 18.65 5.09 -5.34
CA VAL A 243 17.30 5.24 -5.89
C VAL A 243 17.28 5.01 -7.41
N LEU A 244 18.27 5.54 -8.15
CA LEU A 244 18.42 5.30 -9.58
C LEU A 244 18.65 3.82 -9.89
N LEU A 245 19.47 3.14 -9.08
CA LEU A 245 19.71 1.70 -9.21
C LEU A 245 18.41 0.90 -9.05
N ILE A 246 17.65 1.15 -7.97
CA ILE A 246 16.35 0.49 -7.74
C ILE A 246 15.39 0.75 -8.90
N GLY A 247 15.29 2.01 -9.36
CA GLY A 247 14.44 2.37 -10.50
C GLY A 247 14.82 1.61 -11.77
N THR A 248 16.12 1.46 -12.04
CA THR A 248 16.65 0.73 -13.20
C THR A 248 16.41 -0.78 -13.10
N MET A 249 16.47 -1.35 -11.89
CA MET A 249 16.21 -2.79 -11.69
C MET A 249 14.73 -3.15 -11.91
N LEU A 250 13.82 -2.17 -11.81
CA LEU A 250 12.38 -2.34 -12.03
C LEU A 250 11.92 -2.16 -13.49
N THR A 251 12.78 -1.67 -14.38
CA THR A 251 12.49 -1.44 -15.80
C THR A 251 12.92 -2.60 -16.67
#